data_AF-A0Y948-F1
#
_entry.id   AF-A0Y948-F1
#
_cell.length_a   1.000
_cell.length_b   1.000
_cell.length_c   1.000
_cell.angle_alpha   90.00
_cell.angle_beta   90.00
_cell.angle_gamma   90.00
#
_symmetry.space_group_name_H-M   'P 1'
#
loop_
_entity.id
_entity.type
_entity.pdbx_description
1 polymer ?
#
loop_
_entity_poly.entity_id
_entity_poly.type
_entity_poly.pdbx_seq_one_letter_code
_entity_poly.pdbx_strand_id
1 'polypeptide(L)'
;MKTIIVLITALVSFNSFARATDTIERITYPLSKPAESNAGLSNILKVGTEISDEQIKDVAKALCNNVNYARLKGQDMPPWKETMEKYLGFKGNDKEFRVFFNTFLNTHKNKIICPQYKVSSRIFPPQHLFKRILAVGMNETYEEYFFDLEEGDIDFNAYEIVNGKKETVLDWVESWIAQGKGDAEELRDVAYSLADEFGAKRGNEL
;
A
#
# COMPACT_ATOMS: atom_id res chain seq x y z
N MET A 1 36.73 -0.21 55.80
CA MET A 1 37.20 -0.29 54.41
C MET A 1 36.59 0.87 53.64
N LYS A 2 37.33 1.61 52.81
CA LYS A 2 36.83 2.72 51.99
C LYS A 2 37.09 2.40 50.52
N THR A 3 36.04 2.34 49.72
CA THR A 3 36.14 2.09 48.28
C THR A 3 36.46 3.39 47.55
N ILE A 4 37.51 3.40 46.73
CA ILE A 4 37.86 4.50 45.84
C ILE A 4 37.41 4.12 44.43
N ILE A 5 36.58 4.95 43.82
CA ILE A 5 36.18 4.82 42.41
C ILE A 5 37.00 5.85 41.61
N VAL A 6 37.72 5.38 40.60
CA VAL A 6 38.50 6.22 39.68
C VAL A 6 37.77 6.27 38.34
N LEU A 7 37.31 7.45 37.94
CA LEU A 7 36.83 7.69 36.57
C LEU A 7 38.02 7.90 35.63
N ILE A 8 37.97 7.28 34.44
CA ILE A 8 38.91 7.55 33.34
C ILE A 8 38.09 8.06 32.15
N THR A 9 38.19 9.36 31.89
CA THR A 9 37.71 9.99 30.65
C THR A 9 38.82 10.00 29.61
N ALA A 10 38.62 9.33 28.48
CA ALA A 10 39.53 9.37 27.34
C ALA A 10 39.01 10.34 26.27
N LEU A 11 39.58 11.54 26.22
CA LEU A 11 39.48 12.47 25.09
C LEU A 11 40.66 12.20 24.15
N VAL A 12 40.39 11.86 22.90
CA VAL A 12 41.43 11.79 21.85
C VAL A 12 40.97 12.56 20.62
N SER A 13 41.53 13.75 20.48
CA SER A 13 41.41 14.59 19.30
C SER A 13 42.80 14.80 18.69
N PHE A 14 43.03 14.30 17.47
CA PHE A 14 44.22 14.64 16.70
C PHE A 14 43.85 14.93 15.25
N ASN A 15 43.84 16.22 14.90
CA ASN A 15 44.02 16.67 13.52
C ASN A 15 45.52 16.59 13.19
N SER A 16 45.87 16.06 12.02
CA SER A 16 47.17 16.26 11.38
C SER A 16 47.02 16.29 9.87
N PHE A 17 47.59 17.31 9.23
CA PHE A 17 47.54 17.56 7.78
C PHE A 17 48.87 17.22 7.10
N ALA A 18 48.79 16.90 5.80
CA ALA A 18 49.89 16.79 4.82
C ALA A 18 50.89 15.61 5.03
N ARG A 19 51.58 15.11 3.99
CA ARG A 19 51.90 15.68 2.67
C ARG A 19 52.02 14.58 1.59
N ALA A 20 51.93 14.95 0.31
CA ALA A 20 51.84 14.01 -0.82
C ALA A 20 53.18 13.69 -1.51
N THR A 21 53.23 12.46 -2.04
CA THR A 21 53.89 11.91 -3.26
C THR A 21 53.31 10.49 -3.43
N ASP A 22 53.16 9.86 -4.60
CA ASP A 22 53.42 10.30 -5.99
C ASP A 22 52.45 9.60 -7.01
N THR A 23 52.73 9.71 -8.31
CA THR A 23 51.98 9.20 -9.47
C THR A 23 51.60 7.71 -9.50
N ILE A 24 50.31 7.42 -9.70
CA ILE A 24 49.82 6.36 -10.60
C ILE A 24 48.68 6.93 -11.44
N GLU A 25 48.78 6.84 -12.76
CA GLU A 25 47.69 7.20 -13.67
C GLU A 25 46.48 6.28 -13.44
N ARG A 26 45.33 6.87 -13.06
CA ARG A 26 44.03 6.22 -13.20
C ARG A 26 43.16 7.05 -14.13
N ILE A 27 42.71 6.40 -15.20
CA ILE A 27 41.74 6.92 -16.16
C ILE A 27 40.48 7.33 -15.40
N THR A 28 40.25 8.64 -15.28
CA THR A 28 39.00 9.19 -14.78
C THR A 28 37.94 9.12 -15.88
N TYR A 29 37.22 8.00 -15.93
CA TYR A 29 35.91 7.99 -16.57
C TYR A 29 35.03 9.01 -15.85
N PRO A 30 34.44 10.01 -16.56
CA PRO A 30 33.44 10.85 -15.94
C PRO A 30 32.23 9.97 -15.59
N LEU A 31 31.96 9.82 -14.29
CA LEU A 31 30.71 9.23 -13.80
C LEU A 31 29.56 10.18 -14.11
N SER A 32 29.13 10.20 -15.36
CA SER A 32 27.85 10.78 -15.78
C SER A 32 26.71 9.87 -15.32
N LYS A 33 26.60 9.66 -14.00
CA LYS A 33 25.34 9.20 -13.40
C LYS A 33 24.33 10.32 -13.61
N PRO A 34 23.18 10.09 -14.26
CA PRO A 34 22.08 11.03 -14.18
C PRO A 34 21.75 11.21 -12.70
N ALA A 35 21.51 12.45 -12.27
CA ALA A 35 21.05 12.70 -10.91
C ALA A 35 19.76 11.90 -10.67
N GLU A 36 19.70 11.17 -9.56
CA GLU A 36 18.49 10.47 -9.15
C GLU A 36 17.34 11.48 -9.10
N SER A 37 16.29 11.19 -9.85
CA SER A 37 15.20 12.14 -10.06
C SER A 37 14.43 12.30 -8.75
N ASN A 38 14.43 13.52 -8.21
CA ASN A 38 13.67 13.89 -7.02
C ASN A 38 12.13 13.81 -7.20
N ALA A 39 11.65 13.34 -8.37
CA ALA A 39 10.23 13.19 -8.66
C ALA A 39 9.51 12.34 -7.61
N GLY A 40 10.06 11.16 -7.27
CA GLY A 40 9.50 10.29 -6.23
C GLY A 40 9.28 11.01 -4.88
N LEU A 41 10.31 11.72 -4.39
CA LEU A 41 10.20 12.52 -3.15
C LEU A 41 9.17 13.66 -3.27
N SER A 42 9.10 14.33 -4.43
CA SER A 42 8.10 15.38 -4.67
C SER A 42 6.65 14.86 -4.76
N ASN A 43 6.48 13.60 -5.20
CA ASN A 43 5.18 12.94 -5.28
C ASN A 43 4.72 12.45 -3.90
N ILE A 44 5.63 11.95 -3.06
CA ILE A 44 5.36 11.62 -1.65
C ILE A 44 4.91 12.88 -0.88
N LEU A 45 5.58 14.01 -1.09
CA LEU A 45 5.19 15.31 -0.49
C LEU A 45 3.78 15.78 -0.89
N LYS A 46 3.25 15.37 -2.05
CA LYS A 46 1.86 15.65 -2.45
C LYS A 46 0.81 14.76 -1.77
N VAL A 47 1.17 13.53 -1.37
CA VAL A 47 0.28 12.74 -0.49
C VAL A 47 0.25 13.37 0.92
N GLY A 48 1.33 14.07 1.30
CA GLY A 48 1.43 14.86 2.54
C GLY A 48 0.70 16.20 2.55
N THR A 49 0.17 16.70 1.42
CA THR A 49 -0.79 17.82 1.44
C THR A 49 -2.19 17.26 1.69
N GLU A 50 -2.91 17.79 2.68
CA GLU A 50 -4.21 17.27 3.14
C GLU A 50 -5.23 17.09 2.00
N ILE A 51 -5.34 15.86 1.49
CA ILE A 51 -6.40 15.44 0.58
C ILE A 51 -7.71 15.47 1.40
N SER A 52 -8.70 16.21 0.92
CA SER A 52 -9.97 16.37 1.65
C SER A 52 -10.76 15.05 1.70
N ASP A 53 -11.58 14.85 2.73
CA ASP A 53 -12.44 13.66 2.85
C ASP A 53 -13.41 13.51 1.67
N GLU A 54 -13.81 14.62 1.04
CA GLU A 54 -14.60 14.60 -0.19
C GLU A 54 -13.79 14.10 -1.39
N GLN A 55 -12.54 14.55 -1.55
CA GLN A 55 -11.64 14.07 -2.60
C GLN A 55 -11.26 12.59 -2.39
N ILE A 56 -11.01 12.15 -1.15
CA ILE A 56 -10.78 10.73 -0.80
C ILE A 56 -12.00 9.89 -1.21
N LYS A 57 -13.22 10.37 -0.94
CA LYS A 57 -14.47 9.69 -1.29
C LYS A 57 -14.68 9.58 -2.80
N ASP A 58 -14.36 10.62 -3.56
CA ASP A 58 -14.42 10.58 -5.02
C ASP A 58 -13.35 9.66 -5.64
N VAL A 59 -12.13 9.66 -5.09
CA VAL A 59 -11.08 8.70 -5.46
C VAL A 59 -11.54 7.27 -5.14
N ALA A 60 -12.04 6.99 -3.93
CA ALA A 60 -12.55 5.67 -3.55
C ALA A 60 -13.66 5.20 -4.50
N LYS A 61 -14.62 6.07 -4.83
CA LYS A 61 -15.66 5.78 -5.83
C LYS A 61 -15.07 5.44 -7.20
N ALA A 62 -14.03 6.15 -7.65
CA ALA A 62 -13.35 5.84 -8.91
C ALA A 62 -12.61 4.49 -8.85
N LEU A 63 -11.81 4.24 -7.81
CA LEU A 63 -11.10 2.97 -7.60
C LEU A 63 -12.05 1.76 -7.62
N CYS A 64 -13.20 1.87 -6.94
CA CYS A 64 -14.20 0.81 -6.90
C CYS A 64 -14.94 0.64 -8.25
N ASN A 65 -15.16 1.72 -9.00
CA ASN A 65 -15.70 1.62 -10.35
C ASN A 65 -14.73 0.93 -11.31
N ASN A 66 -13.42 1.13 -11.14
CA ASN A 66 -12.40 0.47 -11.96
C ASN A 66 -12.38 -1.04 -11.74
N VAL A 67 -12.54 -1.51 -10.50
CA VAL A 67 -12.71 -2.94 -10.17
C VAL A 67 -13.93 -3.49 -10.93
N ASN A 68 -15.07 -2.84 -10.83
CA ASN A 68 -16.28 -3.27 -11.56
C ASN A 68 -16.09 -3.26 -13.10
N TYR A 69 -15.36 -2.27 -13.62
CA TYR A 69 -15.04 -2.15 -15.05
C TYR A 69 -14.13 -3.28 -15.52
N ALA A 70 -13.02 -3.53 -14.81
CA ALA A 70 -12.07 -4.58 -15.13
C ALA A 70 -12.73 -5.96 -15.09
N ARG A 71 -13.59 -6.23 -14.09
CA ARG A 71 -14.40 -7.45 -14.03
C ARG A 71 -15.33 -7.64 -15.23
N LEU A 72 -15.89 -6.55 -15.76
CA LEU A 72 -16.75 -6.55 -16.96
C LEU A 72 -15.96 -6.65 -18.26
N LYS A 73 -14.65 -6.35 -18.24
CA LYS A 73 -13.75 -6.46 -19.38
C LYS A 73 -12.94 -7.76 -19.42
N GLY A 74 -12.91 -8.52 -18.33
CA GLY A 74 -12.00 -9.66 -18.20
C GLY A 74 -10.56 -9.19 -18.11
N GLN A 75 -10.31 -8.18 -17.28
CA GLN A 75 -8.98 -7.67 -16.95
C GLN A 75 -8.71 -7.95 -15.48
N ASP A 76 -7.52 -8.46 -15.18
CA ASP A 76 -7.12 -8.86 -13.83
C ASP A 76 -6.72 -7.64 -13.00
N MET A 77 -6.16 -6.63 -13.67
CA MET A 77 -5.76 -5.36 -13.08
C MET A 77 -6.70 -4.19 -13.42
N PRO A 78 -7.29 -3.53 -12.40
CA PRO A 78 -8.03 -2.29 -12.60
C PRO A 78 -7.14 -1.09 -12.99
N PRO A 79 -7.62 -0.14 -13.82
CA PRO A 79 -6.89 1.08 -14.23
C PRO A 79 -6.77 2.13 -13.11
N TRP A 80 -6.13 1.75 -12.00
CA TRP A 80 -5.94 2.60 -10.83
C TRP A 80 -4.87 3.68 -11.04
N LYS A 81 -3.85 3.42 -11.88
CA LYS A 81 -2.81 4.41 -12.21
C LYS A 81 -3.40 5.66 -12.85
N GLU A 82 -4.20 5.48 -13.90
CA GLU A 82 -4.93 6.56 -14.60
C GLU A 82 -5.88 7.32 -13.66
N THR A 83 -6.33 6.67 -12.58
CA THR A 83 -7.15 7.29 -11.54
C THR A 83 -6.32 8.14 -10.58
N MET A 84 -5.14 7.68 -10.17
CA MET A 84 -4.20 8.52 -9.39
C MET A 84 -3.70 9.71 -10.22
N GLU A 85 -3.41 9.51 -11.51
CA GLU A 85 -3.05 10.57 -12.45
C GLU A 85 -4.16 11.62 -12.56
N LYS A 86 -5.40 11.18 -12.75
CA LYS A 86 -6.57 12.07 -12.94
C LYS A 86 -6.99 12.82 -11.68
N TYR A 87 -7.08 12.15 -10.53
CA TYR A 87 -7.70 12.73 -9.31
C TYR A 87 -6.67 13.28 -8.31
N LEU A 88 -5.44 12.77 -8.31
CA LEU A 88 -4.38 13.18 -7.39
C LEU A 88 -3.17 13.80 -8.11
N GLY A 89 -3.17 13.86 -9.44
CA GLY A 89 -2.10 14.49 -10.22
C GLY A 89 -0.77 13.75 -10.14
N PHE A 90 -0.80 12.42 -9.94
CA PHE A 90 0.35 11.54 -10.06
C PHE A 90 0.94 11.60 -11.49
N LYS A 91 2.27 11.48 -11.62
CA LYS A 91 3.00 11.60 -12.91
C LYS A 91 4.27 10.73 -12.97
N GLY A 92 4.26 9.56 -12.35
CA GLY A 92 5.42 8.64 -12.31
C GLY A 92 5.30 7.43 -13.24
N ASN A 93 6.36 6.63 -13.26
CA ASN A 93 6.36 5.30 -13.86
C ASN A 93 5.60 4.27 -13.00
N ASP A 94 5.58 2.99 -13.40
CA ASP A 94 4.78 1.96 -12.73
C ASP A 94 5.30 1.59 -11.33
N LYS A 95 6.62 1.62 -11.12
CA LYS A 95 7.25 1.45 -9.80
C LYS A 95 6.97 2.61 -8.86
N GLU A 96 7.04 3.84 -9.38
CA GLU A 96 6.62 5.03 -8.63
C GLU A 96 5.12 5.00 -8.33
N PHE A 97 4.30 4.38 -9.19
CA PHE A 97 2.86 4.21 -8.98
C PHE A 97 2.58 3.21 -7.86
N ARG A 98 3.23 2.04 -7.83
CA ARG A 98 3.08 1.06 -6.74
C ARG A 98 3.35 1.69 -5.38
N VAL A 99 4.50 2.36 -5.21
CA VAL A 99 4.84 3.08 -3.97
C VAL A 99 3.81 4.17 -3.62
N PHE A 100 3.39 4.98 -4.60
CA PHE A 100 2.41 6.04 -4.38
C PHE A 100 1.04 5.50 -3.96
N PHE A 101 0.55 4.46 -4.64
CA PHE A 101 -0.76 3.88 -4.40
C PHE A 101 -0.79 3.12 -3.08
N ASN A 102 0.24 2.36 -2.75
CA ASN A 102 0.34 1.65 -1.46
C ASN A 102 0.40 2.67 -0.30
N THR A 103 1.11 3.79 -0.48
CA THR A 103 1.08 4.90 0.48
C THR A 103 -0.33 5.48 0.63
N PHE A 104 -1.03 5.77 -0.46
CA PHE A 104 -2.42 6.27 -0.44
C PHE A 104 -3.38 5.29 0.27
N LEU A 105 -3.29 3.99 -0.05
CA LEU A 105 -4.08 2.93 0.58
C LEU A 105 -3.86 2.93 2.10
N ASN A 106 -2.60 2.92 2.55
CA ASN A 106 -2.24 2.87 3.96
C ASN A 106 -2.68 4.14 4.71
N THR A 107 -2.42 5.33 4.16
CA THR A 107 -2.78 6.63 4.76
C THR A 107 -4.29 6.79 4.94
N HIS A 108 -5.10 6.22 4.03
CA HIS A 108 -6.55 6.40 4.02
C HIS A 108 -7.35 5.12 4.25
N LYS A 109 -6.72 4.03 4.73
CA LYS A 109 -7.29 2.66 4.77
C LYS A 109 -8.74 2.55 5.26
N ASN A 110 -9.12 3.26 6.32
CA ASN A 110 -10.48 3.19 6.87
C ASN A 110 -11.50 4.11 6.17
N LYS A 111 -11.09 4.85 5.13
CA LYS A 111 -11.90 5.80 4.36
C LYS A 111 -12.21 5.33 2.93
N ILE A 112 -11.54 4.30 2.41
CA ILE A 112 -11.70 3.82 1.02
C ILE A 112 -12.91 2.87 0.91
N ILE A 113 -14.09 3.44 1.18
CA ILE A 113 -15.36 2.72 1.16
C ILE A 113 -16.00 2.86 -0.21
N CYS A 114 -16.21 1.72 -0.88
CA CYS A 114 -16.96 1.69 -2.13
C CYS A 114 -18.43 2.04 -1.89
N PRO A 115 -19.07 2.83 -2.76
CA PRO A 115 -20.52 3.00 -2.71
C PRO A 115 -21.25 1.69 -3.04
N GLN A 116 -22.56 1.65 -2.76
CA GLN A 116 -23.43 0.58 -3.23
C GLN A 116 -23.34 0.47 -4.76
N TYR A 117 -23.20 -0.75 -5.26
CA TYR A 117 -23.12 -1.02 -6.70
C TYR A 117 -24.05 -2.17 -7.09
N LYS A 118 -24.64 -2.10 -8.28
CA LYS A 118 -25.62 -3.07 -8.78
C LYS A 118 -25.20 -3.58 -10.15
N VAL A 119 -25.06 -4.90 -10.28
CA VAL A 119 -24.81 -5.62 -11.54
C VAL A 119 -26.00 -6.52 -11.83
N SER A 120 -26.78 -6.19 -12.86
CA SER A 120 -28.03 -6.90 -13.17
C SER A 120 -28.94 -6.97 -11.92
N SER A 121 -29.24 -8.17 -11.42
CA SER A 121 -30.01 -8.41 -10.18
C SER A 121 -29.17 -8.37 -8.90
N ARG A 122 -27.84 -8.51 -8.97
CA ARG A 122 -26.96 -8.57 -7.79
C ARG A 122 -26.68 -7.16 -7.27
N ILE A 123 -27.03 -6.92 -6.01
CA ILE A 123 -26.69 -5.69 -5.27
C ILE A 123 -25.54 -6.00 -4.32
N PHE A 124 -24.51 -5.16 -4.38
CA PHE A 124 -23.37 -5.19 -3.46
C PHE A 124 -23.46 -3.96 -2.55
N PRO A 125 -23.43 -4.14 -1.22
CA PRO A 125 -23.54 -3.02 -0.27
C PRO A 125 -22.33 -2.06 -0.37
N PRO A 126 -22.41 -0.90 0.28
CA PRO A 126 -21.21 -0.14 0.63
C PRO A 126 -20.28 -1.02 1.47
N GLN A 127 -18.99 -1.07 1.10
CA GLN A 127 -17.97 -1.90 1.75
C GLN A 127 -16.57 -1.46 1.34
N HIS A 128 -15.53 -1.77 2.12
CA HIS A 128 -14.13 -1.44 1.79
C HIS A 128 -13.66 -2.00 0.43
N LEU A 129 -12.69 -1.33 -0.21
CA LEU A 129 -12.13 -1.72 -1.52
C LEU A 129 -11.63 -3.18 -1.58
N PHE A 130 -10.93 -3.64 -0.54
CA PHE A 130 -10.48 -5.05 -0.45
C PHE A 130 -11.68 -6.03 -0.52
N LYS A 131 -12.72 -5.80 0.27
CA LYS A 131 -13.96 -6.58 0.25
C LYS A 131 -14.68 -6.49 -1.12
N ARG A 132 -14.61 -5.34 -1.80
CA ARG A 132 -15.18 -5.11 -3.14
C ARG A 132 -14.55 -6.00 -4.20
N ILE A 133 -13.23 -6.13 -4.21
CA ILE A 133 -12.47 -6.92 -5.20
C ILE A 133 -12.90 -8.40 -5.12
N LEU A 134 -12.87 -8.97 -3.92
CA LEU A 134 -13.34 -10.33 -3.65
C LEU A 134 -14.83 -10.52 -3.97
N ALA A 135 -15.70 -9.58 -3.60
CA ALA A 135 -17.14 -9.69 -3.83
C ALA A 135 -17.53 -9.81 -5.32
N VAL A 136 -16.75 -9.22 -6.24
CA VAL A 136 -17.00 -9.31 -7.68
C VAL A 136 -16.27 -10.49 -8.36
N GLY A 137 -15.47 -11.25 -7.60
CA GLY A 137 -14.63 -12.34 -8.12
C GLY A 137 -13.51 -11.80 -8.98
N MET A 138 -12.67 -10.92 -8.40
CA MET A 138 -11.40 -10.47 -8.96
C MET A 138 -10.26 -10.87 -8.01
N ASN A 139 -10.18 -12.17 -7.70
CA ASN A 139 -9.20 -12.69 -6.75
C ASN A 139 -7.78 -12.51 -7.28
N GLU A 140 -7.58 -12.68 -8.60
CA GLU A 140 -6.33 -12.38 -9.34
C GLU A 140 -5.70 -11.02 -9.03
N THR A 141 -6.49 -9.98 -8.73
CA THR A 141 -5.95 -8.65 -8.36
C THR A 141 -5.13 -8.70 -7.06
N TYR A 142 -5.37 -9.69 -6.20
CA TYR A 142 -4.50 -9.93 -5.06
C TYR A 142 -3.16 -10.52 -5.49
N GLU A 143 -3.16 -11.54 -6.32
CA GLU A 143 -1.95 -12.23 -6.78
C GLU A 143 -1.06 -11.30 -7.64
N GLU A 144 -1.63 -10.63 -8.64
CA GLU A 144 -0.92 -9.77 -9.59
C GLU A 144 -0.43 -8.43 -9.00
N TYR A 145 -1.01 -7.97 -7.87
CA TYR A 145 -0.68 -6.67 -7.29
C TYR A 145 -0.41 -6.68 -5.80
N PHE A 146 -1.31 -7.23 -4.97
CA PHE A 146 -1.22 -7.13 -3.52
C PHE A 146 -0.24 -8.10 -2.87
N PHE A 147 0.08 -9.22 -3.54
CA PHE A 147 1.01 -10.23 -3.06
C PHE A 147 2.44 -10.07 -3.61
N ASP A 148 2.67 -9.05 -4.44
CA ASP A 148 4.00 -8.63 -4.87
C ASP A 148 4.69 -7.81 -3.77
N LEU A 149 5.58 -8.48 -3.02
CA LEU A 149 6.33 -7.94 -1.89
C LEU A 149 7.46 -6.96 -2.27
N GLU A 150 7.82 -6.81 -3.56
CA GLU A 150 9.03 -6.03 -3.92
C GLU A 150 8.85 -4.50 -3.77
N GLU A 151 7.62 -3.99 -3.75
CA GLU A 151 7.35 -2.55 -3.93
C GLU A 151 6.55 -1.87 -2.80
N GLY A 152 6.52 -2.48 -1.62
CA GLY A 152 6.23 -1.82 -0.34
C GLY A 152 4.91 -2.22 0.33
N ASP A 153 4.97 -2.46 1.63
CA ASP A 153 3.92 -3.08 2.44
C ASP A 153 2.57 -2.36 2.39
N ILE A 154 1.49 -3.15 2.35
CA ILE A 154 0.11 -2.68 2.44
C ILE A 154 -0.49 -3.14 3.76
N ASP A 155 -1.12 -2.20 4.48
CA ASP A 155 -1.80 -2.47 5.73
C ASP A 155 -3.23 -2.95 5.49
N PHE A 156 -3.39 -4.27 5.37
CA PHE A 156 -4.68 -4.93 5.18
C PHE A 156 -5.63 -4.84 6.40
N ASN A 157 -5.20 -4.24 7.53
CA ASN A 157 -6.00 -4.02 8.73
C ASN A 157 -6.95 -2.82 8.62
N ALA A 158 -7.47 -2.58 7.41
CA ALA A 158 -8.62 -1.72 7.19
C ALA A 158 -9.87 -2.36 7.83
N TYR A 159 -10.65 -1.57 8.58
CA TYR A 159 -11.87 -2.08 9.22
C TYR A 159 -13.06 -1.16 9.02
N GLU A 160 -14.25 -1.75 9.02
CA GLU A 160 -15.53 -1.06 9.06
C GLU A 160 -16.25 -1.39 10.38
N ILE A 161 -17.13 -0.51 10.86
CA ILE A 161 -17.96 -0.80 12.03
C ILE A 161 -19.28 -1.43 11.57
N VAL A 162 -19.40 -2.74 11.73
CA VAL A 162 -20.57 -3.55 11.36
C VAL A 162 -21.17 -4.14 12.63
N ASN A 163 -22.47 -3.89 12.87
CA ASN A 163 -23.18 -4.34 14.08
C ASN A 163 -22.46 -3.98 15.40
N GLY A 164 -21.82 -2.81 15.45
CA GLY A 164 -21.09 -2.32 16.62
C GLY A 164 -19.71 -2.96 16.87
N LYS A 165 -19.22 -3.78 15.93
CA LYS A 165 -17.89 -4.41 15.99
C LYS A 165 -17.04 -3.98 14.80
N LYS A 166 -15.71 -4.03 14.94
CA LYS A 166 -14.80 -3.96 13.78
C LYS A 166 -14.99 -5.21 12.93
N GLU A 167 -15.06 -5.04 11.61
CA GLU A 167 -15.09 -6.11 10.61
C GLU A 167 -14.01 -5.83 9.55
N THR A 168 -12.97 -6.66 9.52
CA THR A 168 -11.89 -6.58 8.51
C THR A 168 -12.24 -7.39 7.27
N VAL A 169 -11.33 -7.48 6.29
CA VAL A 169 -11.52 -8.37 5.14
C VAL A 169 -11.61 -9.85 5.55
N LEU A 170 -10.89 -10.28 6.60
CA LEU A 170 -10.88 -11.67 7.08
C LEU A 170 -12.20 -12.08 7.77
N ASP A 171 -12.85 -11.15 8.46
CA ASP A 171 -14.18 -11.40 9.05
C ASP A 171 -15.25 -11.39 7.96
N TRP A 172 -15.12 -10.47 7.01
CA TRP A 172 -16.04 -10.33 5.89
C TRP A 172 -16.02 -11.58 4.99
N VAL A 173 -14.86 -12.19 4.72
CA VAL A 173 -14.77 -13.42 3.92
C VAL A 173 -15.61 -14.55 4.51
N GLU A 174 -15.43 -14.86 5.79
CA GLU A 174 -16.22 -15.92 6.45
C GLU A 174 -17.71 -15.58 6.52
N SER A 175 -18.05 -14.30 6.75
CA SER A 175 -19.43 -13.79 6.70
C SER A 175 -20.06 -13.94 5.30
N TRP A 176 -19.29 -13.72 4.23
CA TRP A 176 -19.73 -13.80 2.85
C TRP A 176 -19.94 -15.25 2.40
N ILE A 177 -19.01 -16.15 2.75
CA ILE A 177 -19.10 -17.60 2.54
C ILE A 177 -20.30 -18.17 3.30
N ALA A 178 -20.52 -17.79 4.57
CA ALA A 178 -21.65 -18.23 5.38
C ALA A 178 -23.02 -17.81 4.80
N GLN A 179 -23.05 -16.77 3.95
CA GLN A 179 -24.24 -16.34 3.20
C GLN A 179 -24.42 -17.09 1.86
N GLY A 180 -23.56 -18.06 1.55
CA GLY A 180 -23.58 -18.81 0.28
C GLY A 180 -23.13 -17.95 -0.92
N LYS A 181 -22.16 -17.06 -0.73
CA LYS A 181 -21.69 -16.12 -1.76
C LYS A 181 -20.20 -16.27 -2.04
N GLY A 182 -19.85 -16.15 -3.32
CA GLY A 182 -18.48 -16.35 -3.81
C GLY A 182 -18.10 -17.82 -3.91
N ASP A 183 -16.88 -18.09 -4.36
CA ASP A 183 -16.26 -19.40 -4.20
C ASP A 183 -15.64 -19.49 -2.80
N ALA A 184 -15.89 -20.58 -2.07
CA ALA A 184 -15.47 -20.72 -0.68
C ALA A 184 -14.02 -21.22 -0.50
N GLU A 185 -13.41 -21.73 -1.57
CA GLU A 185 -12.01 -22.16 -1.61
C GLU A 185 -11.14 -20.95 -1.98
N GLU A 186 -11.40 -20.32 -3.12
CA GLU A 186 -10.65 -19.13 -3.58
C GLU A 186 -10.67 -17.98 -2.55
N LEU A 187 -11.84 -17.69 -1.95
CA LEU A 187 -11.95 -16.62 -0.96
C LEU A 187 -11.17 -16.92 0.33
N ARG A 188 -11.02 -18.20 0.69
CA ARG A 188 -10.24 -18.59 1.86
C ARG A 188 -8.76 -18.59 1.57
N ASP A 189 -8.35 -18.98 0.38
CA ASP A 189 -6.95 -18.97 -0.03
C ASP A 189 -6.37 -17.54 0.09
N VAL A 190 -7.04 -16.56 -0.53
CA VAL A 190 -6.68 -15.14 -0.38
C VAL A 190 -6.70 -14.69 1.10
N ALA A 191 -7.68 -15.14 1.89
CA ALA A 191 -7.75 -14.78 3.31
C ALA A 191 -6.63 -15.43 4.16
N TYR A 192 -6.14 -16.61 3.78
CA TYR A 192 -5.03 -17.29 4.44
C TYR A 192 -3.72 -16.58 4.13
N SER A 193 -3.39 -16.32 2.86
CA SER A 193 -2.19 -15.55 2.49
C SER A 193 -2.19 -14.18 3.17
N LEU A 194 -3.31 -13.44 3.13
CA LEU A 194 -3.43 -12.16 3.83
C LEU A 194 -3.09 -12.24 5.33
N ALA A 195 -3.49 -13.32 6.00
CA ALA A 195 -3.23 -13.49 7.44
C ALA A 195 -1.81 -13.96 7.75
N ASP A 196 -1.32 -14.99 7.05
CA ASP A 196 -0.05 -15.66 7.35
C ASP A 196 1.17 -14.90 6.80
N GLU A 197 1.06 -14.38 5.58
CA GLU A 197 2.16 -13.73 4.86
C GLU A 197 2.14 -12.20 5.03
N PHE A 198 0.95 -11.58 5.05
CA PHE A 198 0.79 -10.11 5.08
C PHE A 198 0.29 -9.55 6.43
N GLY A 199 0.17 -10.40 7.46
CA GLY A 199 -0.13 -9.97 8.84
C GLY A 199 -1.51 -9.30 9.02
N ALA A 200 -2.47 -9.58 8.14
CA ALA A 200 -3.84 -9.13 8.28
C ALA A 200 -4.51 -9.81 9.49
N LYS A 201 -5.33 -9.04 10.19
CA LYS A 201 -5.98 -9.47 11.44
C LYS A 201 -7.50 -9.47 11.33
N ARG A 202 -8.16 -10.18 12.24
CA ARG A 202 -9.59 -10.08 12.50
C ARG A 202 -9.92 -8.86 13.35
N GLY A 203 -11.15 -8.38 13.29
CA GLY A 203 -11.60 -7.17 13.97
C GLY A 203 -11.56 -7.25 15.50
N ASN A 204 -11.49 -8.45 16.08
CA ASN A 204 -11.28 -8.66 17.52
C ASN A 204 -9.81 -8.61 17.95
N GLU A 205 -8.87 -8.49 17.01
CA GLU A 205 -7.42 -8.41 17.23
C GLU A 205 -6.87 -6.99 16.96
N LEU A 206 -7.76 -6.02 16.69
CA LEU A 206 -7.49 -4.62 16.34
C LEU A 206 -7.93 -3.62 17.41
#